data_AF-A0A7S0MRS2-F1
#
_entry.id   AF-A0A7S0MRS2-F1
#
_cell.length_a   1.000
_cell.length_b   1.000
_cell.length_c   1.000
_cell.angle_alpha   90.00
_cell.angle_beta   90.00
_cell.angle_gamma   90.00
#
_symmetry.space_group_name_H-M   'P 1'
#
loop_
_entity.id
_entity.type
_entity.pdbx_description
1 polymer ?
#
loop_
_entity_poly.entity_id
_entity_poly.type
_entity_poly.pdbx_seq_one_letter_code
_entity_poly.pdbx_strand_id
1 'polypeptide(L)'
;MKVIFLDMDGVLVTRRPGVAESKLVDNLKYVVDTTNAKIVLSTDWRRTPAARAEVRRILQAHGGMDFIGWTATNTPIMMNHRPIEILNWVRERNKKVKAEGWDAAEMVTNFVAIDDRALLQERGGDRLHGHFVMTHPVRGLTRQACDDVIRLMQNKWVDKVKEPAQQQTIGIRAGAIPRTGIPSNPTSGQKAILEARLLQVTPLSRQATNYTVPPRTGRAAGGASATARLHAGLSSHRTGFAGGGLVSTK
;
A
#
# COMPACT_ATOMS: atom_id res chain seq x y z
N MET A 1 3.57 4.89 15.51
CA MET A 1 2.70 5.36 14.40
C MET A 1 1.63 4.35 14.00
N LYS A 2 0.55 4.83 13.35
CA LYS A 2 -0.48 4.00 12.70
C LYS A 2 -0.26 3.97 11.18
N VAL A 3 -0.57 2.86 10.52
CA VAL A 3 -0.26 2.68 9.08
C VAL A 3 -1.45 2.13 8.29
N ILE A 4 -1.76 2.78 7.17
CA ILE A 4 -2.68 2.27 6.14
C ILE A 4 -1.85 1.61 5.04
N PHE A 5 -2.10 0.33 4.78
CA PHE A 5 -1.61 -0.35 3.58
C PHE A 5 -2.66 -0.20 2.48
N LEU A 6 -2.33 0.55 1.43
CA LEU A 6 -3.29 1.02 0.43
C LEU A 6 -3.10 0.29 -0.90
N ASP A 7 -4.16 -0.37 -1.38
CA ASP A 7 -4.31 -0.65 -2.81
C ASP A 7 -4.91 0.54 -3.57
N MET A 8 -4.71 0.60 -4.89
CA MET A 8 -5.25 1.62 -5.78
C MET A 8 -6.44 1.08 -6.57
N ASP A 9 -6.25 -0.01 -7.30
CA ASP A 9 -7.29 -0.62 -8.12
C ASP A 9 -8.37 -1.23 -7.22
N GLY A 10 -9.64 -1.00 -7.58
CA GLY A 10 -10.79 -1.39 -6.77
C GLY A 10 -10.99 -0.61 -5.47
N VAL A 11 -10.03 0.20 -5.03
CA VAL A 11 -10.09 1.05 -3.83
C VAL A 11 -10.32 2.52 -4.17
N LEU A 12 -9.41 3.13 -4.95
CA LEU A 12 -9.48 4.53 -5.41
C LEU A 12 -9.73 4.64 -6.91
N VAL A 13 -9.33 3.62 -7.67
CA VAL A 13 -9.50 3.51 -9.12
C VAL A 13 -10.54 2.42 -9.35
N THR A 14 -11.78 2.79 -9.69
CA THR A 14 -12.85 1.81 -9.86
C THR A 14 -13.36 1.78 -11.30
N ARG A 15 -14.09 2.81 -11.73
CA ARG A 15 -14.82 2.77 -13.01
C ARG A 15 -13.94 3.02 -14.23
N ARG A 16 -12.84 3.75 -14.05
CA ARG A 16 -11.95 4.18 -15.12
C ARG A 16 -10.53 3.70 -14.79
N PRO A 17 -10.03 2.67 -15.48
CA PRO A 17 -8.67 2.18 -15.27
C PRO A 17 -7.65 3.30 -15.34
N GLY A 18 -6.72 3.34 -14.38
CA GLY A 18 -5.69 4.37 -14.30
C GLY A 18 -6.16 5.74 -13.80
N VAL A 19 -7.45 5.94 -13.52
CA VAL A 19 -7.98 7.25 -13.08
C VAL A 19 -8.61 7.11 -11.70
N ALA A 20 -7.94 7.67 -10.69
CA ALA A 20 -8.48 7.72 -9.33
C ALA A 20 -9.69 8.65 -9.26
N GLU A 21 -10.72 8.23 -8.52
CA GLU A 21 -11.94 9.00 -8.33
C GLU A 21 -11.79 9.95 -7.14
N SER A 22 -11.90 11.25 -7.43
CA SER A 22 -11.74 12.35 -6.47
C SER A 22 -12.47 12.09 -5.14
N LYS A 23 -13.74 11.65 -5.19
CA LYS A 23 -14.54 11.31 -4.00
C LYS A 23 -13.93 10.19 -3.14
N LEU A 24 -13.32 9.18 -3.76
CA LEU A 24 -12.69 8.08 -3.04
C LEU A 24 -11.36 8.52 -2.40
N VAL A 25 -10.63 9.42 -3.05
CA VAL A 25 -9.43 10.04 -2.48
C VAL A 25 -9.78 10.95 -1.31
N ASP A 26 -10.89 11.71 -1.39
CA ASP A 26 -11.40 12.51 -0.27
C ASP A 26 -11.82 11.64 0.92
N ASN A 27 -12.40 10.47 0.65
CA ASN A 27 -12.70 9.47 1.67
C ASN A 27 -11.43 8.92 2.33
N LEU A 28 -10.36 8.68 1.57
CA LEU A 28 -9.06 8.32 2.15
C LEU A 28 -8.50 9.48 3.01
N LYS A 29 -8.60 10.72 2.53
CA LYS A 29 -8.19 11.91 3.29
C LYS A 29 -8.92 11.98 4.63
N TYR A 30 -10.23 11.77 4.63
CA TYR A 30 -11.02 11.73 5.85
C TYR A 30 -10.46 10.70 6.86
N VAL A 31 -10.10 9.49 6.42
CA VAL A 31 -9.48 8.48 7.28
C VAL A 31 -8.12 8.94 7.80
N VAL A 32 -7.26 9.47 6.93
CA VAL A 32 -5.91 9.94 7.30
C VAL A 32 -5.98 11.07 8.32
N ASP A 33 -6.79 12.09 8.06
CA ASP A 33 -6.98 13.23 8.97
C ASP A 33 -7.52 12.78 10.32
N THR A 34 -8.47 11.83 10.34
CA THR A 34 -9.10 11.35 11.57
C THR A 34 -8.17 10.46 12.40
N THR A 35 -7.31 9.67 11.74
CA THR A 35 -6.48 8.65 12.42
C THR A 35 -5.03 9.07 12.61
N ASN A 36 -4.60 10.12 11.92
CA ASN A 36 -3.21 10.51 11.74
C ASN A 36 -2.32 9.33 11.25
N ALA A 37 -2.91 8.41 10.47
CA ALA A 37 -2.18 7.27 9.94
C ALA A 37 -1.29 7.67 8.75
N LYS A 38 -0.16 7.00 8.62
CA LYS A 38 0.73 7.11 7.46
C LYS A 38 0.32 6.11 6.37
N ILE A 39 0.52 6.45 5.11
CA ILE A 39 0.20 5.55 3.98
C ILE A 39 1.45 4.77 3.58
N VAL A 40 1.29 3.47 3.36
CA VAL A 40 2.25 2.59 2.71
C VAL A 40 1.57 1.95 1.51
N LEU A 41 2.21 1.98 0.35
CA LEU A 41 1.61 1.39 -0.85
C LEU A 41 1.69 -0.13 -0.80
N SER A 42 0.53 -0.79 -0.90
CA SER A 42 0.37 -2.23 -1.11
C SER A 42 -0.48 -2.44 -2.36
N THR A 43 0.00 -1.90 -3.48
CA THR A 43 -0.67 -1.90 -4.79
C THR A 43 0.30 -2.28 -5.89
N ASP A 44 -0.14 -2.89 -6.99
CA ASP A 44 0.75 -3.16 -8.13
C ASP A 44 1.31 -1.89 -8.78
N TRP A 45 0.71 -0.73 -8.54
CA TRP A 45 1.27 0.57 -8.92
C TRP A 45 2.61 0.88 -8.24
N ARG A 46 3.00 0.16 -7.18
CA ARG A 46 4.31 0.31 -6.53
C ARG A 46 5.48 -0.17 -7.39
N ARG A 47 5.22 -0.98 -8.42
CA ARG A 47 6.25 -1.70 -9.19
C ARG A 47 7.12 -0.80 -10.07
N THR A 48 6.61 0.35 -10.50
CA THR A 48 7.36 1.27 -11.36
C THR A 48 7.52 2.64 -10.70
N PRO A 49 8.65 3.35 -10.91
CA PRO A 49 8.80 4.73 -10.46
C PRO A 49 7.69 5.66 -10.97
N ALA A 50 7.29 5.53 -12.23
CA ALA A 50 6.26 6.36 -12.84
C ALA A 50 4.89 6.18 -12.17
N ALA A 51 4.46 4.94 -11.91
CA ALA A 51 3.19 4.68 -11.24
C ALA A 51 3.21 5.16 -9.78
N ARG A 52 4.33 5.02 -9.06
CA ARG A 52 4.50 5.61 -7.71
C ARG A 52 4.41 7.13 -7.72
N ALA A 53 5.03 7.78 -8.71
CA ALA A 53 4.96 9.22 -8.88
C ALA A 53 3.51 9.67 -9.15
N GLU A 54 2.76 8.90 -9.94
CA GLU A 54 1.34 9.16 -10.18
C GLU A 54 0.49 9.00 -8.92
N VAL A 55 0.68 7.94 -8.13
CA VAL A 55 0.01 7.79 -6.83
C VAL A 55 0.30 9.00 -5.93
N ARG A 56 1.57 9.41 -5.82
CA ARG A 56 1.95 10.61 -5.05
C ARG A 56 1.24 11.86 -5.56
N ARG A 57 1.21 12.08 -6.87
CA ARG A 57 0.52 13.22 -7.50
C ARG A 57 -0.96 13.26 -7.13
N ILE A 58 -1.63 12.10 -7.20
CA ILE A 58 -3.05 11.95 -6.83
C ILE A 58 -3.26 12.31 -5.36
N LEU A 59 -2.46 11.75 -4.45
CA LEU A 59 -2.57 12.00 -3.01
C LEU A 59 -2.29 13.46 -2.65
N GLN A 60 -1.25 14.06 -3.24
CA GLN A 60 -0.87 15.44 -2.97
C GLN A 60 -1.91 16.45 -3.47
N ALA A 61 -2.58 16.15 -4.58
CA ALA A 61 -3.69 16.97 -5.09
C ALA A 61 -4.89 17.04 -4.12
N HIS A 62 -4.98 16.09 -3.18
CA HIS A 62 -6.04 16.00 -2.18
C HIS A 62 -5.52 16.32 -0.78
N GLY A 63 -5.26 17.60 -0.53
CA GLY A 63 -4.86 18.08 0.80
C GLY A 63 -3.45 17.70 1.21
N GLY A 64 -2.55 17.47 0.26
CA GLY A 64 -1.12 17.28 0.53
C GLY A 64 -0.76 15.93 1.17
N MET A 65 -1.59 14.90 1.00
CA MET A 65 -1.27 13.56 1.50
C MET A 65 -0.03 12.98 0.80
N ASP A 66 0.68 12.08 1.49
CA ASP A 66 1.83 11.35 0.94
C ASP A 66 1.94 9.94 1.56
N PHE A 67 2.73 9.07 0.93
CA PHE A 67 3.10 7.76 1.45
C PHE A 67 4.57 7.73 1.89
N ILE A 68 4.85 6.95 2.95
CA ILE A 68 6.18 6.84 3.57
C ILE A 68 7.01 5.66 3.02
N GLY A 69 6.39 4.82 2.19
CA GLY A 69 7.05 3.67 1.59
C GLY A 69 6.07 2.77 0.84
N TRP A 70 6.54 1.58 0.49
CA TRP A 70 5.75 0.55 -0.19
C TRP A 70 6.20 -0.84 0.26
N THR A 71 5.33 -1.84 0.13
CA THR A 71 5.69 -3.22 0.42
C THR A 71 6.65 -3.78 -0.62
N ALA A 72 7.56 -4.67 -0.20
CA ALA A 72 8.56 -5.25 -1.10
C ALA A 72 7.89 -6.09 -2.19
N THR A 73 8.39 -6.00 -3.42
CA THR A 73 7.85 -6.73 -4.58
C THR A 73 8.61 -8.04 -4.80
N ASN A 74 8.83 -8.79 -3.72
CA ASN A 74 9.73 -9.95 -3.76
C ASN A 74 9.06 -11.20 -4.35
N THR A 75 7.83 -11.07 -4.84
CA THR A 75 7.03 -12.17 -5.34
C THR A 75 6.55 -11.87 -6.77
N PRO A 76 6.58 -12.86 -7.67
CA PRO A 76 5.96 -12.75 -8.98
C PRO A 76 4.51 -12.26 -8.86
N ILE A 77 4.02 -11.51 -9.86
CA ILE A 77 2.65 -10.94 -9.89
C ILE A 77 1.57 -12.00 -9.59
N MET A 78 1.81 -13.24 -10.01
CA MET A 78 0.85 -14.35 -9.90
C MET A 78 0.79 -15.01 -8.52
N MET A 79 1.66 -14.64 -7.58
CA MET A 79 1.68 -15.22 -6.25
C MET A 79 0.94 -14.29 -5.29
N ASN A 80 -0.29 -14.67 -4.90
CA ASN A 80 -1.18 -13.98 -3.97
C ASN A 80 -0.57 -13.87 -2.55
N HIS A 81 0.43 -13.00 -2.39
CA HIS A 81 1.28 -12.88 -1.21
C HIS A 81 1.17 -11.49 -0.56
N ARG A 82 0.17 -10.67 -0.94
CA ARG A 82 -0.05 -9.32 -0.40
C ARG A 82 -0.06 -9.31 1.14
N PRO A 83 -0.71 -10.27 1.85
CA PRO A 83 -0.64 -10.30 3.32
C PRO A 83 0.77 -10.50 3.86
N ILE A 84 1.56 -11.40 3.27
CA ILE A 84 2.94 -11.67 3.70
C ILE A 84 3.80 -10.42 3.54
N GLU A 85 3.66 -9.71 2.42
CA GLU A 85 4.42 -8.49 2.17
C GLU A 85 4.11 -7.40 3.21
N ILE A 86 2.83 -7.20 3.53
CA ILE A 86 2.36 -6.26 4.55
C ILE A 86 2.97 -6.61 5.92
N LEU A 87 2.84 -7.87 6.34
CA LEU A 87 3.33 -8.35 7.62
C LEU A 87 4.85 -8.26 7.73
N ASN A 88 5.57 -8.54 6.64
CA ASN A 88 7.02 -8.38 6.58
C ASN A 88 7.41 -6.92 6.68
N TRP A 89 6.72 -6.01 6.00
CA TRP A 89 6.98 -4.57 6.12
C TRP A 89 6.85 -4.09 7.57
N VAL A 90 5.76 -4.47 8.27
CA VAL A 90 5.55 -4.14 9.68
C VAL A 90 6.68 -4.69 10.55
N ARG A 91 7.04 -5.97 10.37
CA ARG A 91 8.10 -6.63 11.14
C ARG A 91 9.44 -5.92 10.96
N GLU A 92 9.85 -5.68 9.71
CA GLU A 92 11.13 -5.06 9.41
C GLU A 92 11.17 -3.61 9.89
N ARG A 93 10.07 -2.84 9.75
CA ARG A 93 9.98 -1.48 10.30
C ARG A 93 10.19 -1.49 11.82
N ASN A 94 9.47 -2.35 12.53
CA ASN A 94 9.58 -2.44 14.00
C ASN A 94 10.93 -3.00 14.46
N LYS A 95 11.55 -3.91 13.68
CA LYS A 95 12.90 -4.41 13.94
C LYS A 95 13.93 -3.29 13.88
N LYS A 96 13.86 -2.42 12.86
CA LYS A 96 14.76 -1.26 12.75
C LYS A 96 14.63 -0.31 13.94
N VAL A 97 13.41 -0.03 14.37
CA VAL A 97 13.17 0.79 15.57
C VAL A 97 13.80 0.18 16.82
N LYS A 98 13.69 -1.13 17.03
CA LYS A 98 14.24 -1.81 18.20
C LYS A 98 15.76 -1.99 18.16
N ALA A 99 16.30 -2.38 17.00
CA ALA A 99 17.69 -2.82 16.88
C ALA A 99 18.66 -1.70 16.47
N GLU A 100 18.20 -0.76 15.65
CA GLU A 100 19.04 0.28 15.07
C GLU A 100 18.84 1.64 15.77
N GLY A 101 18.06 1.68 16.86
CA GLY A 101 17.83 2.89 17.65
C GLY A 101 17.06 3.98 16.90
N TRP A 102 16.25 3.62 15.90
CA TRP A 102 15.37 4.62 15.27
C TRP A 102 14.34 5.13 16.29
N ASP A 103 13.78 6.31 16.03
CA ASP A 103 12.79 6.93 16.88
C ASP A 103 11.64 5.96 17.23
N ALA A 104 11.36 5.79 18.52
CA ALA A 104 10.28 4.94 19.02
C ALA A 104 8.90 5.36 18.47
N ALA A 105 8.72 6.64 18.09
CA ALA A 105 7.50 7.14 17.44
C ALA A 105 7.22 6.45 16.10
N GLU A 106 8.27 5.95 15.42
CA GLU A 106 8.20 5.22 14.16
C GLU A 106 7.79 3.75 14.32
N MET A 107 7.68 3.25 15.55
CA MET A 107 7.17 1.90 15.81
C MET A 107 5.71 1.80 15.35
N VAL A 108 5.39 0.84 14.50
CA VAL A 108 4.02 0.55 14.08
C VAL A 108 3.27 -0.05 15.26
N THR A 109 2.29 0.69 15.78
CA THR A 109 1.46 0.29 16.92
C THR A 109 0.08 -0.22 16.50
N ASN A 110 -0.36 0.10 15.28
CA ASN A 110 -1.56 -0.44 14.67
C ASN A 110 -1.50 -0.24 13.15
N PHE A 111 -2.20 -1.08 12.39
CA PHE A 111 -2.32 -0.93 10.95
C PHE A 111 -3.63 -1.52 10.42
N VAL A 112 -4.02 -1.07 9.22
CA VAL A 112 -5.14 -1.61 8.45
C VAL A 112 -4.73 -1.68 6.99
N ALA A 113 -5.03 -2.81 6.34
CA ALA A 113 -4.97 -2.96 4.90
C ALA A 113 -6.34 -2.63 4.28
N ILE A 114 -6.32 -1.87 3.17
CA ILE A 114 -7.50 -1.51 2.39
C ILE A 114 -7.26 -2.02 0.97
N ASP A 115 -8.08 -2.96 0.54
CA ASP A 115 -7.88 -3.74 -0.69
C ASP A 115 -9.24 -4.17 -1.26
N ASP A 116 -9.34 -4.43 -2.56
CA ASP A 116 -10.53 -5.03 -3.17
C ASP A 116 -10.44 -6.56 -3.25
N ARG A 117 -9.24 -7.12 -3.08
CA ARG A 117 -9.00 -8.57 -3.04
C ARG A 117 -9.40 -9.15 -1.69
N ALA A 118 -9.79 -10.42 -1.69
CA ALA A 118 -10.09 -11.16 -0.46
C ALA A 118 -8.80 -11.56 0.30
N LEU A 119 -8.07 -10.58 0.85
CA LEU A 119 -6.74 -10.81 1.47
C LEU A 119 -6.74 -11.87 2.58
N LEU A 120 -7.84 -12.05 3.31
CA LEU A 120 -7.95 -13.09 4.34
C LEU A 120 -7.90 -14.51 3.78
N GLN A 121 -8.22 -14.69 2.50
CA GLN A 121 -8.18 -15.98 1.79
C GLN A 121 -6.83 -16.21 1.09
N GLU A 122 -5.94 -15.21 1.10
CA GLU A 122 -4.60 -15.32 0.55
C GLU A 122 -3.62 -15.92 1.55
N ARG A 123 -2.44 -16.29 1.06
CA ARG A 123 -1.39 -16.86 1.91
C ARG A 123 -0.97 -15.85 2.97
N GLY A 124 -1.09 -16.23 4.24
CA GLY A 124 -0.80 -15.37 5.39
C GLY A 124 -1.93 -14.38 5.75
N GLY A 125 -3.09 -14.48 5.08
CA GLY A 125 -4.26 -13.64 5.29
C GLY A 125 -4.91 -13.82 6.67
N ASP A 126 -4.76 -14.98 7.29
CA ASP A 126 -5.20 -15.30 8.65
C ASP A 126 -4.64 -14.30 9.68
N ARG A 127 -3.44 -13.79 9.46
CA ARG A 127 -2.79 -12.81 10.34
C ARG A 127 -3.27 -11.37 10.13
N LEU A 128 -4.18 -11.14 9.16
CA LEU A 128 -4.82 -9.84 8.92
C LEU A 128 -6.23 -9.73 9.54
N HIS A 129 -6.70 -10.74 10.26
CA HIS A 129 -7.96 -10.63 11.01
C HIS A 129 -7.92 -9.44 11.98
N GLY A 130 -8.89 -8.53 11.85
CA GLY A 130 -8.94 -7.28 12.64
C GLY A 130 -8.06 -6.15 12.09
N HIS A 131 -7.37 -6.36 10.97
CA HIS A 131 -6.47 -5.39 10.33
C HIS A 131 -6.76 -5.23 8.83
N PHE A 132 -7.97 -5.58 8.39
CA PHE A 132 -8.31 -5.58 6.97
C PHE A 132 -9.73 -5.08 6.73
N VAL A 133 -9.88 -4.21 5.73
CA VAL A 133 -11.17 -3.78 5.18
C VAL A 133 -11.18 -4.08 3.69
N MET A 134 -12.06 -4.99 3.29
CA MET A 134 -12.29 -5.31 1.88
C MET A 134 -13.25 -4.29 1.27
N THR A 135 -12.81 -3.61 0.23
CA THR A 135 -13.67 -2.75 -0.59
C THR A 135 -14.36 -3.56 -1.67
N HIS A 136 -15.38 -2.97 -2.30
CA HIS A 136 -15.99 -3.58 -3.48
C HIS A 136 -15.36 -2.94 -4.73
N PRO A 137 -14.86 -3.71 -5.71
CA PRO A 137 -14.05 -3.19 -6.80
C PRO A 137 -14.72 -2.08 -7.65
N VAL A 138 -16.06 -2.09 -7.73
CA VAL A 138 -16.84 -1.07 -8.46
C VAL A 138 -17.24 0.14 -7.59
N ARG A 139 -17.23 0.00 -6.26
CA ARG A 139 -17.68 1.07 -5.33
C ARG A 139 -16.51 1.77 -4.64
N GLY A 140 -15.39 1.09 -4.48
CA GLY A 140 -14.19 1.64 -3.85
C GLY A 140 -14.31 1.86 -2.35
N LEU A 141 -13.46 2.75 -1.85
CA LEU A 141 -13.42 3.19 -0.46
C LEU A 141 -14.63 4.09 -0.15
N THR A 142 -15.78 3.47 0.08
CA THR A 142 -17.02 4.16 0.49
C THR A 142 -16.90 4.74 1.91
N ARG A 143 -17.81 5.65 2.29
CA ARG A 143 -17.81 6.23 3.64
C ARG A 143 -17.96 5.17 4.75
N GLN A 144 -18.81 4.17 4.55
CA GLN A 144 -18.94 3.05 5.48
C GLN A 144 -17.60 2.31 5.68
N ALA A 145 -16.87 2.06 4.58
CA ALA A 145 -15.55 1.44 4.66
C ALA A 145 -14.53 2.33 5.39
N CYS A 146 -14.59 3.67 5.23
CA CYS A 146 -13.78 4.60 6.01
C CYS A 146 -14.04 4.46 7.51
N ASP A 147 -15.31 4.40 7.91
CA ASP A 147 -15.71 4.29 9.31
C ASP A 147 -15.21 2.96 9.91
N ASP A 148 -15.24 1.88 9.13
CA ASP A 148 -14.64 0.60 9.51
C ASP A 148 -13.11 0.68 9.68
N VAL A 149 -12.41 1.35 8.76
CA VAL A 149 -10.96 1.58 8.89
C VAL A 149 -10.64 2.38 10.16
N ILE A 150 -11.37 3.46 10.41
CA ILE A 150 -11.19 4.31 11.60
C ILE A 150 -11.41 3.48 12.87
N ARG A 151 -12.48 2.69 12.92
CA ARG A 151 -12.80 1.81 14.06
C ARG A 151 -11.66 0.82 14.33
N LEU A 152 -11.15 0.14 13.29
CA LEU A 152 -10.02 -0.79 13.44
C LEU A 152 -8.73 -0.08 13.89
N MET A 153 -8.50 1.16 13.43
CA MET A 153 -7.33 1.97 13.79
C MET A 153 -7.36 2.53 15.22
N GLN A 154 -8.55 2.67 15.82
CA GLN A 154 -8.71 3.16 17.19
C GLN A 154 -8.57 2.05 18.24
N ASN A 155 -8.86 0.80 17.88
CA ASN A 155 -8.63 -0.33 18.75
C ASN A 155 -7.13 -0.53 19.00
N LYS A 156 -6.73 -0.77 20.26
CA LYS A 156 -5.34 -1.13 20.55
C LYS A 156 -5.05 -2.50 19.97
N TRP A 157 -3.99 -2.59 19.17
CA TRP A 157 -3.47 -3.86 18.69
C TRP A 157 -3.00 -4.69 19.88
N VAL A 158 -3.52 -5.90 20.00
CA VAL A 158 -3.03 -6.91 20.94
C VAL A 158 -2.41 -7.99 20.08
N ASP A 159 -1.08 -8.12 20.14
CA ASP A 159 -0.35 -9.22 19.51
C ASP A 159 -0.81 -10.54 20.14
N LYS A 160 -1.84 -11.16 19.57
CA LYS A 160 -2.33 -12.48 19.99
C LYS A 160 -1.51 -13.63 19.41
N VAL A 161 -0.53 -13.32 18.56
CA VAL A 161 0.39 -14.31 18.01
C VAL A 161 1.40 -14.66 19.10
N LYS A 162 1.10 -15.69 19.90
CA LYS A 162 2.15 -16.45 20.58
C LYS A 162 3.17 -16.81 19.50
N GLU A 163 4.42 -16.40 19.66
CA GLU A 163 5.51 -16.93 18.83
C GLU A 163 5.31 -18.45 18.74
N PRO A 164 5.30 -19.06 17.54
CA PRO A 164 5.31 -20.50 17.46
C PRO A 164 6.55 -20.94 18.23
N ALA A 165 6.32 -21.64 19.36
CA ALA A 165 7.38 -22.23 20.14
C ALA A 165 8.34 -22.91 19.17
N GLN A 166 9.61 -22.54 19.23
CA GLN A 166 10.68 -23.16 18.46
C GLN A 166 10.41 -24.67 18.49
N GLN A 167 10.15 -25.25 17.32
CA GLN A 167 9.96 -26.70 17.21
C GLN A 167 11.18 -27.32 17.87
N GLN A 168 11.00 -27.87 19.06
CA GLN A 168 11.98 -28.74 19.69
C GLN A 168 12.27 -29.80 18.64
N THR A 169 13.46 -29.73 18.06
CA THR A 169 14.04 -30.81 17.31
C THR A 169 13.91 -32.04 18.20
N ILE A 170 12.97 -32.92 17.85
CA ILE A 170 12.91 -34.26 18.41
C ILE A 170 14.25 -34.86 18.03
N GLY A 171 15.17 -34.88 18.99
CA GLY A 171 16.43 -35.59 18.86
C GLY A 171 16.09 -37.05 18.68
N ILE A 172 15.97 -37.49 17.43
CA ILE A 172 16.06 -38.90 17.09
C ILE A 172 17.50 -39.28 17.44
N ARG A 173 17.69 -39.75 18.68
CA ARG A 173 18.89 -40.49 19.06
C ARG A 173 18.99 -41.64 18.06
N ALA A 174 20.10 -41.68 17.31
CA ALA A 174 20.52 -42.83 16.55
C ALA A 174 20.72 -44.00 17.51
N GLY A 175 19.64 -44.74 17.79
CA GLY A 175 19.70 -46.07 18.37
C GLY A 175 20.25 -47.01 17.30
N ALA A 176 21.38 -47.62 17.63
CA ALA A 176 22.03 -48.63 16.80
C ALA A 176 21.04 -49.71 16.36
N ILE A 177 20.88 -49.87 15.05
CA ILE A 177 20.16 -51.01 14.47
C ILE A 177 21.09 -52.23 14.56
N PRO A 178 20.69 -53.34 15.22
CA PRO A 178 21.43 -54.59 15.15
C PRO A 178 21.40 -55.11 13.72
N ARG A 179 22.57 -55.37 13.15
CA ARG A 179 22.74 -56.06 11.86
C ARG A 179 22.25 -57.51 12.01
N THR A 180 21.09 -57.82 11.44
CA THR A 180 20.69 -59.21 11.21
C THR A 180 20.32 -59.41 9.73
N GLY A 181 21.13 -60.23 9.06
CA GLY A 181 20.70 -61.15 8.00
C GLY A 181 20.12 -60.56 6.72
N ILE A 182 20.98 -60.44 5.70
CA ILE A 182 20.57 -60.46 4.29
C ILE A 182 20.21 -61.91 3.92
N PRO A 183 19.06 -62.13 3.26
CA PRO A 183 19.05 -63.06 2.13
C PRO A 183 18.44 -62.44 0.87
N SER A 184 19.22 -62.54 -0.21
CA SER A 184 18.88 -62.74 -1.63
C SER A 184 17.49 -62.39 -2.19
N ASN A 185 17.51 -61.54 -3.22
CA ASN A 185 16.61 -61.44 -4.40
C ASN A 185 16.01 -62.80 -4.86
N PRO A 186 14.88 -62.85 -5.60
CA PRO A 186 14.54 -62.03 -6.79
C PRO A 186 13.04 -61.57 -6.78
N THR A 187 12.45 -60.80 -7.69
CA THR A 187 12.39 -60.90 -9.16
C THR A 187 11.58 -59.71 -9.70
N SER A 188 11.85 -59.35 -10.94
CA SER A 188 11.13 -58.43 -11.82
C SER A 188 9.61 -58.66 -11.94
N GLY A 189 8.84 -57.58 -12.04
CA GLY A 189 7.57 -57.55 -12.80
C GLY A 189 6.37 -56.88 -12.11
N GLN A 190 5.57 -56.16 -12.91
CA GLN A 190 4.28 -55.47 -12.63
C GLN A 190 4.46 -54.00 -12.24
N LYS A 191 4.47 -53.01 -13.16
CA LYS A 191 3.47 -52.61 -14.18
C LYS A 191 2.05 -52.36 -13.63
N ALA A 192 1.65 -51.09 -13.80
CA ALA A 192 0.29 -50.54 -13.89
C ALA A 192 -0.53 -50.36 -12.59
N ILE A 193 -0.83 -49.11 -12.26
CA ILE A 193 -2.18 -48.50 -12.26
C ILE A 193 -2.03 -47.11 -11.61
N LEU A 194 -1.99 -46.04 -12.42
CA LEU A 194 -2.59 -44.74 -12.09
C LEU A 194 -2.63 -43.88 -13.37
N GLU A 195 -3.62 -44.13 -14.22
CA GLU A 195 -4.08 -43.16 -15.21
C GLU A 195 -5.42 -42.58 -14.78
N ALA A 196 -5.65 -41.36 -15.27
CA ALA A 196 -6.94 -40.70 -15.45
C ALA A 196 -7.58 -40.02 -14.22
N ARG A 197 -7.18 -38.76 -13.99
CA ARG A 197 -8.12 -37.63 -13.82
C ARG A 197 -7.38 -36.29 -13.92
N LEU A 198 -6.92 -35.95 -15.13
CA LEU A 198 -6.57 -34.57 -15.48
C LEU A 198 -7.68 -34.02 -16.36
N LEU A 199 -8.58 -33.25 -15.75
CA LEU A 199 -9.61 -32.50 -16.46
C LEU A 199 -8.97 -31.30 -17.16
N GLN A 200 -9.44 -31.11 -18.39
CA GLN A 200 -9.11 -30.07 -19.33
C GLN A 200 -9.36 -28.68 -18.72
N VAL A 201 -8.35 -27.81 -18.77
CA VAL A 201 -8.50 -26.37 -18.61
C VAL A 201 -8.09 -25.72 -19.93
N THR A 202 -9.07 -25.14 -20.61
CA THR A 202 -8.89 -24.29 -21.79
C THR A 202 -8.17 -22.99 -21.39
N PRO A 203 -7.19 -22.51 -22.18
CA PRO A 203 -6.55 -21.22 -21.93
C PRO A 203 -7.47 -20.08 -22.40
N LEU A 204 -7.92 -19.24 -21.47
CA LEU A 204 -8.48 -17.94 -21.81
C LEU A 204 -7.37 -16.99 -22.26
N SER A 205 -7.61 -16.45 -23.45
CA SER A 205 -6.86 -15.44 -24.19
C SER A 205 -6.20 -14.36 -23.32
N ARG A 206 -4.89 -14.19 -23.52
CA ARG A 206 -4.11 -13.02 -23.08
C ARG A 206 -4.42 -11.85 -24.03
N GLN A 207 -5.15 -10.85 -23.56
CA GLN A 207 -5.07 -9.50 -24.14
C GLN A 207 -4.04 -8.69 -23.36
N ALA A 208 -2.86 -8.52 -23.98
CA ALA A 208 -1.90 -7.52 -23.56
C ALA A 208 -2.43 -6.14 -23.95
N THR A 209 -2.85 -5.33 -22.99
CA THR A 209 -3.18 -3.93 -23.23
C THR A 209 -1.88 -3.11 -23.16
N ASN A 210 -1.35 -2.78 -24.34
CA ASN A 210 -0.35 -1.74 -24.50
C ASN A 210 -0.96 -0.40 -24.09
N TYR A 211 -0.52 0.15 -22.97
CA TYR A 211 -0.85 1.52 -22.57
C TYR A 211 -0.08 2.51 -23.46
N THR A 212 -0.74 3.00 -24.51
CA THR A 212 -0.27 4.19 -25.26
C THR A 212 -0.88 5.43 -24.62
N VAL A 213 -0.02 6.27 -24.05
CA VAL A 213 -0.39 7.59 -23.51
C VAL A 213 -0.74 8.51 -24.70
N PRO A 214 -1.94 9.11 -24.76
CA PRO A 214 -2.27 10.06 -25.82
C PRO A 214 -1.49 11.37 -25.65
N PRO A 215 -1.08 12.03 -26.75
CA PRO A 215 -0.35 13.29 -26.69
C PRO A 215 -1.24 14.44 -26.20
N ARG A 216 -0.66 15.30 -25.36
CA ARG A 216 -1.24 16.57 -24.89
C ARG A 216 -1.48 17.50 -26.08
N THR A 217 -2.73 17.89 -26.33
CA THR A 217 -3.06 19.04 -27.19
C THR A 217 -2.75 20.32 -26.43
N GLY A 218 -1.77 21.08 -26.92
CA GLY A 218 -1.44 22.41 -26.44
C GLY A 218 -2.54 23.41 -26.79
N ARG A 219 -3.01 24.14 -25.78
CA ARG A 219 -3.92 25.28 -25.95
C ARG A 219 -3.06 26.54 -26.04
N ALA A 220 -2.89 27.07 -27.25
CA ALA A 220 -2.32 28.39 -27.47
C ALA A 220 -3.35 29.45 -27.07
N ALA A 221 -2.94 30.36 -26.18
CA ALA A 221 -3.58 31.63 -25.92
C ALA A 221 -2.78 32.72 -26.62
N GLY A 222 -3.44 33.69 -27.24
CA GLY A 222 -2.81 34.94 -27.65
C GLY A 222 -3.53 35.67 -28.77
N GLY A 223 -3.94 36.92 -28.50
CA GLY A 223 -4.10 37.94 -29.53
C GLY A 223 -5.40 38.74 -29.48
N ALA A 224 -5.57 39.61 -28.49
CA ALA A 224 -6.42 40.78 -28.63
C ALA A 224 -5.64 42.03 -28.19
N SER A 225 -5.32 42.84 -29.18
CA SER A 225 -4.66 44.13 -29.10
C SER A 225 -5.68 45.22 -28.75
N ALA A 226 -5.38 46.08 -27.78
CA ALA A 226 -6.10 47.33 -27.56
C ALA A 226 -5.14 48.42 -27.07
N THR A 227 -4.67 49.20 -28.03
CA THR A 227 -4.43 50.64 -28.04
C THR A 227 -4.35 51.39 -26.70
N ALA A 228 -3.19 52.02 -26.52
CA ALA A 228 -2.89 53.06 -25.56
C ALA A 228 -3.76 54.33 -25.75
N ARG A 229 -4.15 54.95 -24.64
CA ARG A 229 -4.36 56.40 -24.54
C ARG A 229 -3.68 56.93 -23.28
N LEU A 230 -2.70 57.80 -23.52
CA LEU A 230 -2.10 58.71 -22.57
C LEU A 230 -3.14 59.77 -22.15
N HIS A 231 -3.24 60.03 -20.85
CA HIS A 231 -3.52 61.38 -20.38
C HIS A 231 -2.78 61.62 -19.06
N ALA A 232 -1.93 62.64 -19.11
CA ALA A 232 -1.21 63.18 -17.98
C ALA A 232 -2.17 63.87 -17.00
N GLY A 233 -1.83 63.82 -15.72
CA GLY A 233 -2.49 64.55 -14.65
C GLY A 233 -1.57 64.69 -13.45
N LEU A 234 -0.82 65.78 -13.43
CA LEU A 234 -0.04 66.29 -12.29
C LEU A 234 -0.96 66.50 -11.07
N SER A 235 -0.46 66.23 -9.86
CA SER A 235 -0.20 67.28 -8.85
C SER A 235 -0.25 66.78 -7.39
N SER A 236 0.84 67.09 -6.69
CA SER A 236 0.95 67.62 -5.31
C SER A 236 0.55 66.81 -4.06
N HIS A 237 1.49 66.90 -3.10
CA HIS A 237 1.36 66.85 -1.63
C HIS A 237 1.25 65.44 -1.02
N ARG A 238 1.91 65.09 0.08
CA ARG A 238 2.40 65.90 1.20
C ARG A 238 3.50 65.13 1.96
N THR A 239 4.37 65.92 2.58
CA THR A 239 5.44 65.60 3.52
C THR A 239 4.96 64.98 4.84
N GLY A 240 5.77 64.05 5.37
CA GLY A 240 6.14 63.99 6.79
C GLY A 240 5.22 63.23 7.76
N PHE A 241 5.76 62.23 8.45
CA PHE A 241 5.97 62.32 9.91
C PHE A 241 6.94 61.25 10.41
N ALA A 242 7.78 61.66 11.35
CA ALA A 242 8.78 60.89 12.07
C ALA A 242 8.24 60.39 13.42
N GLY A 243 8.91 59.40 14.01
CA GLY A 243 8.77 58.96 15.40
C GLY A 243 9.05 57.46 15.49
N GLY A 244 10.17 56.94 16.02
CA GLY A 244 10.98 57.43 17.13
C GLY A 244 10.48 56.76 18.41
N GLY A 245 11.24 55.80 18.95
CA GLY A 245 10.90 55.09 20.17
C GLY A 245 11.84 53.92 20.47
N LEU A 246 13.04 54.25 20.95
CA LEU A 246 14.06 53.36 21.48
C LEU A 246 13.98 53.39 23.03
N VAL A 247 14.65 52.43 23.70
CA VAL A 247 15.07 52.40 25.13
C VAL A 247 14.04 51.81 26.12
N SER A 248 14.36 50.99 27.14
CA SER A 248 15.52 50.17 27.56
C SER A 248 15.19 49.59 28.96
N THR A 249 16.03 48.63 29.40
CA THR A 249 16.27 48.15 30.78
C THR A 249 15.16 47.28 31.40
N LYS A 250 15.43 46.18 32.09
CA LYS A 250 16.62 45.74 32.84
C LYS A 250 16.57 44.22 32.98
#